data_AF-A0A067CRG6-F1
#
_entry.id   AF-A0A067CRG6-F1
#
_cell.length_a   1.000
_cell.length_b   1.000
_cell.length_c   1.000
_cell.angle_alpha   90.00
_cell.angle_beta   90.00
_cell.angle_gamma   90.00
#
_symmetry.space_group_name_H-M   'P 1'
#
loop_
_entity.id
_entity.type
_entity.pdbx_description
1 polymer ?
#
loop_
_entity_poly.entity_id
_entity_poly.type
_entity_poly.pdbx_seq_one_letter_code
_entity_poly.pdbx_strand_id
1 'polypeptide(L)'
;MAFHAISTPTQHVQLHLDAKPAPPKFALVPHIIAGLLMLYAIFAITANNTPMTAPITTLYLDPLWDVNPKVKGSGHSEMVIYTYLFFAVILPMFVAFLIVRLATRGATFPVPALSHMLQRKPRFLWSLVSYGEVLFLLAVVVGNTILFYNMYLYSPRIKATSKTQVGIEKAAKTLGFSTLYNMVFLALPASRHCFWMEWLGIPYANGVKYHRWLGVATILCATLHTAFYVKVYIVENDAMTLLPCFDCNVAKGGKPNWINTFGWLSFLSMFVMGITSLPYVRRHYYKIFYATHFLFIPATAFAIMHWGYIAIWLFATIVLYIGNRMLSSATIQAPVVIQKAAAYPHEVTELVFECATSYQAGDVVYLKVPSVSKTQWHPSNVAPRPYANVSTLRQVLLFIAAFFGAGSLFVAVHYNTKITTADPSYWPLQRLMEFLAIVIGAYWAYVVVLVKPYTPVPVARSQVDEVPKEPMMSDEAFIERYSVQKGRMDWPHFFSSLVDGTTKSWTTPAIGVYVSGPKTLSRAIDAQAHSTRFAVHHEEFEM
;
A
#
# COMPACT_ATOMS: atom_id res chain seq x y z
N MET A 1 -24.01 41.76 19.85
CA MET A 1 -23.18 42.58 18.93
C MET A 1 -23.69 42.38 17.51
N ALA A 2 -23.61 43.38 16.64
CA ALA A 2 -24.03 43.22 15.24
C ALA A 2 -22.99 42.38 14.47
N PHE A 3 -23.44 41.35 13.75
CA PHE A 3 -22.60 40.60 12.84
C PHE A 3 -22.46 41.38 11.53
N HIS A 4 -21.26 41.84 11.20
CA HIS A 4 -20.97 42.37 9.88
C HIS A 4 -20.81 41.23 8.88
N ALA A 5 -21.55 41.28 7.78
CA ALA A 5 -21.31 40.40 6.65
C ALA A 5 -19.97 40.77 6.00
N ILE A 6 -18.95 39.92 6.20
CA ILE A 6 -17.71 40.01 5.42
C ILE A 6 -18.05 39.53 4.01
N SER A 7 -17.99 40.44 3.05
CA SER A 7 -18.24 40.12 1.64
C SER A 7 -17.23 39.07 1.16
N THR A 8 -17.73 38.02 0.50
CA THR A 8 -16.91 37.05 -0.22
C THR A 8 -15.89 37.79 -1.10
N PRO A 9 -14.59 37.52 -0.99
CA PRO A 9 -13.62 38.14 -1.90
C PRO A 9 -14.01 37.80 -3.34
N THR A 10 -14.00 38.81 -4.22
CA THR A 10 -14.26 38.61 -5.64
C THR A 10 -13.28 37.58 -6.19
N GLN A 11 -13.80 36.58 -6.88
CA GLN A 11 -13.06 35.41 -7.37
C GLN A 11 -12.05 35.83 -8.45
N HIS A 12 -10.89 36.34 -8.02
CA HIS A 12 -9.82 36.74 -8.92
C HIS A 12 -9.17 35.48 -9.50
N VAL A 13 -9.08 35.47 -10.84
CA VAL A 13 -8.61 34.37 -11.67
C VAL A 13 -9.56 33.16 -11.68
N GLN A 14 -10.25 33.03 -12.81
CA GLN A 14 -10.87 31.79 -13.26
C GLN A 14 -9.76 30.76 -13.50
N LEU A 15 -9.40 29.98 -12.48
CA LEU A 15 -8.46 28.86 -12.61
C LEU A 15 -8.92 27.96 -13.75
N HIS A 16 -8.09 27.83 -14.79
CA HIS A 16 -8.39 27.02 -15.96
C HIS A 16 -8.72 25.59 -15.53
N LEU A 17 -10.00 25.25 -15.62
CA LEU A 17 -10.52 23.89 -15.46
C LEU A 17 -10.18 23.10 -16.73
N ASP A 18 -8.90 22.77 -16.88
CA ASP A 18 -8.44 21.74 -17.81
C ASP A 18 -8.96 20.39 -17.32
N ALA A 19 -10.25 20.14 -17.59
CA ALA A 19 -10.90 18.89 -17.31
C ALA A 19 -10.11 17.78 -17.99
N LYS A 20 -9.54 16.86 -17.19
CA LYS A 20 -8.80 15.71 -17.73
C LYS A 20 -9.68 15.03 -18.79
N PRO A 21 -9.17 14.81 -20.02
CA PRO A 21 -9.97 14.31 -21.11
C PRO A 21 -10.61 12.98 -20.73
N ALA A 22 -11.89 12.83 -21.08
CA ALA A 22 -12.63 11.60 -20.80
C ALA A 22 -11.85 10.38 -21.32
N PRO A 23 -11.79 9.28 -20.54
CA PRO A 23 -10.97 8.14 -20.90
C PRO A 23 -11.46 7.51 -22.21
N PRO A 24 -10.56 6.93 -23.02
CA PRO A 24 -10.90 6.44 -24.34
C PRO A 24 -11.90 5.29 -24.26
N LYS A 25 -12.88 5.26 -25.18
CA LYS A 25 -13.95 4.24 -25.25
C LYS A 25 -13.45 2.78 -25.21
N PHE A 26 -12.20 2.54 -25.61
CA PHE A 26 -11.56 1.23 -25.64
C PHE A 26 -10.87 0.80 -24.34
N ALA A 27 -10.86 1.61 -23.27
CA ALA A 27 -10.12 1.32 -22.04
C ALA A 27 -10.56 0.05 -21.28
N LEU A 28 -11.71 -0.54 -21.63
CA LEU A 28 -12.17 -1.82 -21.10
C LEU A 28 -11.24 -2.99 -21.50
N VAL A 29 -10.73 -3.00 -22.74
CA VAL A 29 -9.87 -4.09 -23.22
C VAL A 29 -8.51 -4.12 -22.46
N PRO A 30 -7.78 -3.00 -22.32
CA PRO A 30 -6.62 -2.89 -21.43
C PRO A 30 -6.89 -3.33 -19.99
N HIS A 31 -8.06 -3.00 -19.44
CA HIS A 31 -8.43 -3.36 -18.07
C HIS A 31 -8.64 -4.88 -17.91
N ILE A 32 -9.29 -5.54 -18.88
CA ILE A 32 -9.47 -7.01 -18.90
C ILE A 32 -8.12 -7.71 -19.05
N ILE A 33 -7.26 -7.25 -19.97
CA ILE A 33 -5.92 -7.82 -20.19
C ILE A 33 -5.09 -7.73 -18.90
N ALA A 34 -5.10 -6.57 -18.23
CA ALA A 34 -4.45 -6.41 -16.93
C ALA A 34 -4.98 -7.39 -15.88
N GLY A 35 -6.30 -7.62 -15.83
CA GLY A 35 -6.92 -8.60 -14.94
C GLY A 35 -6.48 -10.03 -15.21
N LEU A 36 -6.42 -10.46 -16.47
CA LEU A 36 -5.93 -11.79 -16.85
C LEU A 36 -4.46 -11.98 -16.47
N LEU A 37 -3.61 -10.95 -16.68
CA LEU A 37 -2.22 -10.97 -16.24
C LEU A 37 -2.08 -11.08 -14.70
N MET A 38 -2.98 -10.46 -13.93
CA MET A 38 -2.92 -10.52 -12.45
C MET A 38 -3.39 -11.87 -11.93
N LEU A 39 -4.45 -12.43 -12.53
CA LEU A 39 -4.89 -13.80 -12.22
C LEU A 39 -3.79 -14.82 -12.57
N TYR A 40 -3.10 -14.65 -13.70
CA TYR A 40 -1.95 -15.48 -14.05
C TYR A 40 -0.80 -15.35 -13.05
N ALA A 41 -0.43 -14.13 -12.63
CA ALA A 41 0.63 -13.92 -11.64
C ALA A 41 0.30 -14.54 -10.27
N ILE A 42 -0.95 -14.42 -9.81
CA ILE A 42 -1.44 -15.04 -8.56
C ILE A 42 -1.47 -16.57 -8.69
N PHE A 43 -1.88 -17.11 -9.83
CA PHE A 43 -1.82 -18.54 -10.09
C PHE A 43 -0.36 -19.04 -10.10
N ALA A 44 0.53 -18.37 -10.82
CA ALA A 44 1.93 -18.77 -10.95
C ALA A 44 2.69 -18.79 -9.62
N ILE A 45 2.46 -17.80 -8.74
CA ILE A 45 3.11 -17.74 -7.42
C ILE A 45 2.55 -18.81 -6.45
N THR A 46 1.25 -19.12 -6.54
CA THR A 46 0.60 -20.14 -5.69
C THR A 46 0.82 -21.58 -6.19
N ALA A 47 1.03 -21.77 -7.49
CA ALA A 47 1.36 -23.04 -8.13
C ALA A 47 2.88 -23.36 -8.15
N ASN A 48 3.73 -22.40 -7.77
CA ASN A 48 5.20 -22.47 -7.87
C ASN A 48 5.84 -23.79 -7.36
N ASN A 49 5.30 -24.37 -6.28
CA ASN A 49 5.82 -25.58 -5.63
C ASN A 49 4.99 -26.84 -5.94
N THR A 50 4.20 -26.82 -7.02
CA THR A 50 3.42 -27.97 -7.50
C THR A 50 4.12 -28.63 -8.69
N PRO A 51 3.78 -29.89 -9.04
CA PRO A 51 4.29 -30.52 -10.25
C PRO A 51 3.94 -29.80 -11.56
N MET A 52 3.03 -28.81 -11.55
CA MET A 52 2.63 -28.05 -12.73
C MET A 52 3.76 -27.13 -13.25
N THR A 53 4.72 -26.74 -12.41
CA THR A 53 5.88 -25.96 -12.86
C THR A 53 6.96 -26.83 -13.50
N ALA A 54 7.03 -28.12 -13.18
CA ALA A 54 8.09 -29.01 -13.64
C ALA A 54 8.21 -29.10 -15.18
N PRO A 55 7.13 -29.17 -15.98
CA PRO A 55 7.24 -29.09 -17.44
C PRO A 55 7.82 -27.76 -17.93
N ILE A 56 7.45 -26.65 -17.28
CA ILE A 56 7.94 -25.32 -17.66
C ILE A 56 9.44 -25.19 -17.33
N THR A 57 9.85 -25.60 -16.12
CA THR A 57 11.25 -25.55 -15.72
C THR A 57 12.09 -26.49 -16.58
N THR A 58 11.76 -27.78 -16.63
CA THR A 58 12.63 -28.80 -17.27
C THR A 58 12.69 -28.71 -18.80
N LEU A 59 11.64 -28.23 -19.47
CA LEU A 59 11.61 -28.15 -20.93
C LEU A 59 12.13 -26.82 -21.49
N TYR A 60 11.99 -25.71 -20.74
CA TYR A 60 12.30 -24.37 -21.25
C TYR A 60 13.33 -23.59 -20.42
N LEU A 61 13.31 -23.71 -19.09
CA LEU A 61 14.19 -22.89 -18.23
C LEU A 61 15.50 -23.60 -17.87
N ASP A 62 15.48 -24.92 -17.67
CA ASP A 62 16.68 -25.70 -17.40
C ASP A 62 17.67 -25.63 -18.59
N PRO A 63 17.25 -25.78 -19.87
CA PRO A 63 18.14 -25.60 -21.02
C PRO A 63 18.68 -24.18 -21.21
N LEU A 64 17.94 -23.15 -20.75
CA LEU A 64 18.37 -21.75 -20.82
C LEU A 64 19.58 -21.45 -19.92
N TRP A 65 19.84 -22.31 -18.94
CA TRP A 65 20.85 -22.14 -17.90
C TRP A 65 21.82 -23.33 -17.80
N ASP A 66 21.91 -24.15 -18.86
CA ASP A 66 22.74 -25.37 -18.95
C ASP A 66 22.50 -26.39 -17.82
N VAL A 67 21.28 -26.41 -17.28
CA VAL A 67 20.89 -27.29 -16.16
C VAL A 67 20.45 -28.65 -16.72
N ASN A 68 21.12 -29.70 -16.26
CA ASN A 68 20.67 -31.07 -16.44
C ASN A 68 19.93 -31.53 -15.17
N PRO A 69 18.60 -31.71 -15.18
CA PRO A 69 17.83 -32.06 -13.97
C PRO A 69 18.21 -33.40 -13.34
N LYS A 70 19.03 -34.23 -14.02
CA LYS A 70 19.56 -35.50 -13.49
C LYS A 70 20.92 -35.34 -12.80
N VAL A 71 21.60 -34.22 -12.95
CA VAL A 71 22.96 -33.98 -12.42
C VAL A 71 22.92 -32.85 -11.38
N LYS A 72 23.19 -33.19 -10.12
CA LYS A 72 23.18 -32.19 -9.04
C LYS A 72 24.32 -31.17 -9.24
N GLY A 73 23.95 -29.90 -9.41
CA GLY A 73 24.90 -28.80 -9.59
C GLY A 73 25.40 -28.59 -11.02
N SER A 74 24.74 -29.16 -12.02
CA SER A 74 24.97 -28.79 -13.43
C SER A 74 24.43 -27.39 -13.74
N GLY A 75 25.17 -26.61 -14.51
CA GLY A 75 24.76 -25.29 -14.98
C GLY A 75 24.40 -24.35 -13.83
N HIS A 76 23.53 -23.39 -14.14
CA HIS A 76 23.08 -22.38 -13.20
C HIS A 76 21.68 -22.69 -12.66
N SER A 77 21.56 -23.82 -11.94
CA SER A 77 20.30 -24.27 -11.33
C SER A 77 19.65 -23.25 -10.39
N GLU A 78 20.41 -22.29 -9.85
CA GLU A 78 19.88 -21.16 -9.10
C GLU A 78 19.04 -20.21 -9.96
N MET A 79 19.31 -20.10 -11.27
CA MET A 79 18.64 -19.15 -12.17
C MET A 79 17.23 -19.56 -12.55
N VAL A 80 16.97 -20.87 -12.64
CA VAL A 80 15.69 -21.45 -13.08
C VAL A 80 14.51 -20.84 -12.32
N ILE A 81 14.62 -20.79 -11.00
CA ILE A 81 13.53 -20.35 -10.13
C ILE A 81 13.35 -18.82 -10.11
N TYR A 82 14.42 -18.05 -10.26
CA TYR A 82 14.35 -16.59 -10.41
C TYR A 82 13.77 -16.21 -11.78
N THR A 83 14.14 -16.95 -12.82
CA THR A 83 13.62 -16.80 -14.19
C THR A 83 12.12 -17.11 -14.23
N TYR A 84 11.69 -18.21 -13.59
CA TYR A 84 10.27 -18.55 -13.44
C TYR A 84 9.49 -17.41 -12.76
N LEU A 85 9.93 -16.94 -11.59
CA LEU A 85 9.23 -15.85 -10.89
C LEU A 85 9.26 -14.53 -11.68
N PHE A 86 10.34 -14.24 -12.40
CA PHE A 86 10.43 -13.04 -13.23
C PHE A 86 9.38 -13.07 -14.34
N PHE A 87 9.34 -14.11 -15.17
CA PHE A 87 8.43 -14.19 -16.32
C PHE A 87 6.99 -14.55 -15.94
N ALA A 88 6.77 -15.33 -14.88
CA ALA A 88 5.44 -15.79 -14.49
C ALA A 88 4.73 -14.86 -13.50
N VAL A 89 5.45 -14.02 -12.74
CA VAL A 89 4.86 -13.15 -11.71
C VAL A 89 5.22 -11.68 -11.94
N ILE A 90 6.51 -11.34 -11.91
CA ILE A 90 6.99 -9.95 -11.85
C ILE A 90 6.71 -9.20 -13.16
N LEU A 91 7.03 -9.79 -14.30
CA LEU A 91 6.84 -9.17 -15.62
C LEU A 91 5.33 -9.00 -15.94
N PRO A 92 4.43 -9.99 -15.74
CA PRO A 92 3.00 -9.79 -15.85
C PRO A 92 2.46 -8.66 -14.95
N MET A 93 2.89 -8.61 -13.68
CA MET A 93 2.56 -7.52 -12.74
C MET A 93 2.98 -6.14 -13.27
N PHE A 94 4.19 -6.03 -13.80
CA PHE A 94 4.71 -4.79 -14.34
C PHE A 94 4.03 -4.37 -15.66
N VAL A 95 3.77 -5.33 -16.55
CA VAL A 95 3.07 -5.08 -17.83
C VAL A 95 1.62 -4.65 -17.58
N ALA A 96 0.89 -5.28 -16.66
CA ALA A 96 -0.46 -4.85 -16.31
C ALA A 96 -0.50 -3.43 -15.74
N PHE A 97 0.46 -3.08 -14.88
CA PHE A 97 0.64 -1.71 -14.38
C PHE A 97 0.81 -0.71 -15.54
N LEU A 98 1.70 -1.01 -16.49
CA LEU A 98 1.96 -0.14 -17.66
C LEU A 98 0.72 -0.02 -18.56
N ILE A 99 0.08 -1.15 -18.90
CA ILE A 99 -1.13 -1.20 -19.74
C ILE A 99 -2.21 -0.30 -19.15
N VAL A 100 -2.50 -0.42 -17.85
CA VAL A 100 -3.52 0.41 -17.20
C VAL A 100 -3.09 1.87 -17.18
N ARG A 101 -1.88 2.22 -16.68
CA ARG A 101 -1.44 3.63 -16.59
C ARG A 101 -1.42 4.34 -17.95
N LEU A 102 -1.03 3.66 -19.02
CA LEU A 102 -1.05 4.20 -20.38
C LEU A 102 -2.49 4.33 -20.91
N ALA A 103 -3.31 3.28 -20.78
CA ALA A 103 -4.70 3.28 -21.26
C ALA A 103 -5.60 4.29 -20.52
N THR A 104 -5.38 4.49 -19.21
CA THR A 104 -6.12 5.49 -18.43
C THR A 104 -5.62 6.92 -18.63
N ARG A 105 -4.47 7.10 -19.29
CA ARG A 105 -3.71 8.36 -19.30
C ARG A 105 -3.45 8.93 -17.90
N GLY A 106 -3.35 8.07 -16.87
CA GLY A 106 -3.19 8.52 -15.47
C GLY A 106 -4.49 9.01 -14.81
N ALA A 107 -5.65 8.80 -15.43
CA ALA A 107 -6.93 8.82 -14.71
C ALA A 107 -7.03 7.58 -13.80
N THR A 108 -7.66 7.71 -12.65
CA THR A 108 -7.92 6.59 -11.72
C THR A 108 -8.95 5.61 -12.27
N PHE A 109 -9.97 6.10 -12.99
CA PHE A 109 -11.14 5.29 -13.38
C PHE A 109 -11.45 5.45 -14.87
N PRO A 110 -10.89 4.56 -15.73
CA PRO A 110 -10.92 4.76 -17.19
C PRO A 110 -12.17 4.18 -17.86
N VAL A 111 -12.99 3.42 -17.14
CA VAL A 111 -14.20 2.77 -17.68
C VAL A 111 -15.35 3.08 -16.72
N PRO A 112 -16.15 4.13 -16.97
CA PRO A 112 -17.18 4.60 -16.04
C PRO A 112 -18.17 3.50 -15.60
N ALA A 113 -18.64 2.68 -16.55
CA ALA A 113 -19.56 1.58 -16.27
C ALA A 113 -18.95 0.51 -15.34
N LEU A 114 -17.70 0.13 -15.58
CA LEU A 114 -17.00 -0.87 -14.77
C LEU A 114 -16.58 -0.31 -13.40
N SER A 115 -16.18 0.97 -13.33
CA SER A 115 -15.87 1.65 -12.07
C SER A 115 -17.09 1.69 -11.14
N HIS A 116 -18.25 2.07 -11.67
CA HIS A 116 -19.50 2.07 -10.92
C HIS A 116 -19.91 0.65 -10.50
N MET A 117 -19.64 -0.37 -11.32
CA MET A 117 -19.84 -1.77 -10.93
C MET A 117 -18.90 -2.19 -9.79
N LEU A 118 -17.60 -1.94 -9.89
CA LEU A 118 -16.61 -2.33 -8.88
C LEU A 118 -16.83 -1.64 -7.53
N GLN A 119 -17.28 -0.39 -7.54
CA GLN A 119 -17.60 0.39 -6.32
C GLN A 119 -18.96 0.02 -5.72
N ARG A 120 -19.87 -0.62 -6.48
CA ARG A 120 -21.19 -1.03 -5.99
C ARG A 120 -21.04 -2.04 -4.85
N LYS A 121 -21.71 -1.76 -3.73
CA LYS A 121 -21.81 -2.67 -2.59
C LYS A 121 -23.10 -3.51 -2.73
N PRO A 122 -23.03 -4.85 -2.86
CA PRO A 122 -24.23 -5.66 -3.01
C PRO A 122 -25.00 -5.82 -1.69
N ARG A 123 -26.34 -5.80 -1.78
CA ARG A 123 -27.23 -5.93 -0.62
C ARG A 123 -27.08 -7.26 0.13
N PHE A 124 -26.71 -8.35 -0.56
CA PHE A 124 -26.49 -9.65 0.08
C PHE A 124 -25.24 -9.70 0.99
N LEU A 125 -24.29 -8.76 0.81
CA LEU A 125 -23.16 -8.55 1.73
C LEU A 125 -23.46 -7.41 2.74
N TRP A 126 -24.73 -7.15 3.01
CA TRP A 126 -25.24 -6.06 3.87
C TRP A 126 -24.67 -4.66 3.52
N SER A 127 -24.30 -4.45 2.26
CA SER A 127 -23.61 -3.26 1.77
C SER A 127 -22.31 -2.92 2.52
N LEU A 128 -21.61 -3.92 3.08
CA LEU A 128 -20.38 -3.73 3.86
C LEU A 128 -19.10 -3.62 3.01
N VAL A 129 -19.10 -4.21 1.82
CA VAL A 129 -17.92 -4.44 0.98
C VAL A 129 -18.31 -4.24 -0.49
N SER A 130 -17.48 -3.57 -1.29
CA SER A 130 -17.69 -3.40 -2.74
C SER A 130 -17.23 -4.63 -3.54
N TYR A 131 -17.66 -4.76 -4.80
CA TYR A 131 -17.17 -5.85 -5.66
C TYR A 131 -15.64 -5.80 -5.87
N GLY A 132 -15.04 -4.61 -5.97
CA GLY A 132 -13.58 -4.45 -6.05
C GLY A 132 -12.86 -4.96 -4.80
N GLU A 133 -13.40 -4.65 -3.62
CA GLU A 133 -12.90 -5.16 -2.34
C GLU A 133 -13.07 -6.69 -2.22
N VAL A 134 -14.18 -7.25 -2.72
CA VAL A 134 -14.38 -8.71 -2.79
C VAL A 134 -13.32 -9.38 -3.67
N LEU A 135 -13.02 -8.82 -4.85
CA LEU A 135 -11.96 -9.36 -5.72
C LEU A 135 -10.58 -9.33 -5.05
N PHE A 136 -10.24 -8.25 -4.35
CA PHE A 136 -9.01 -8.17 -3.57
C PHE A 136 -8.96 -9.22 -2.44
N LEU A 137 -10.05 -9.36 -1.68
CA LEU A 137 -10.15 -10.33 -0.61
C LEU A 137 -10.09 -11.78 -1.13
N LEU A 138 -10.68 -12.08 -2.29
CA LEU A 138 -10.56 -13.40 -2.93
C LEU A 138 -9.10 -13.69 -3.32
N ALA A 139 -8.41 -12.75 -3.96
CA ALA A 139 -7.00 -12.90 -4.33
C ALA A 139 -6.10 -13.17 -3.12
N VAL A 140 -6.34 -12.48 -1.99
CA VAL A 140 -5.60 -12.69 -0.75
C VAL A 140 -5.97 -14.01 -0.08
N VAL A 141 -7.26 -14.25 0.22
CA VAL A 141 -7.69 -15.40 1.03
C VAL A 141 -7.59 -16.70 0.26
N VAL A 142 -8.15 -16.78 -0.95
CA VAL A 142 -8.14 -18.01 -1.76
C VAL A 142 -6.72 -18.32 -2.20
N GLY A 143 -5.94 -17.32 -2.62
CA GLY A 143 -4.55 -17.51 -2.98
C GLY A 143 -3.67 -18.01 -1.82
N ASN A 144 -3.87 -17.49 -0.61
CA ASN A 144 -3.15 -17.98 0.58
C ASN A 144 -3.59 -19.41 0.94
N THR A 145 -4.89 -19.74 0.85
CA THR A 145 -5.39 -21.11 1.06
C THR A 145 -4.83 -22.10 0.03
N ILE A 146 -4.79 -21.74 -1.26
CA ILE A 146 -4.19 -22.57 -2.32
C ILE A 146 -2.69 -22.75 -2.08
N LEU A 147 -1.96 -21.68 -1.74
CA LEU A 147 -0.54 -21.77 -1.42
C LEU A 147 -0.28 -22.68 -0.22
N PHE A 148 -1.04 -22.52 0.87
CA PHE A 148 -0.93 -23.34 2.07
C PHE A 148 -1.18 -24.81 1.75
N TYR A 149 -2.26 -25.11 1.01
CA TYR A 149 -2.62 -26.46 0.59
C TYR A 149 -1.55 -27.09 -0.32
N ASN A 150 -1.09 -26.36 -1.34
CA ASN A 150 -0.04 -26.82 -2.25
C ASN A 150 1.27 -27.08 -1.50
N MET A 151 1.70 -26.17 -0.63
CA MET A 151 2.89 -26.36 0.20
C MET A 151 2.77 -27.55 1.14
N TYR A 152 1.60 -27.72 1.77
CA TYR A 152 1.35 -28.82 2.70
C TYR A 152 1.25 -30.18 2.01
N LEU A 153 0.75 -30.25 0.76
CA LEU A 153 0.73 -31.49 -0.01
C LEU A 153 2.08 -31.82 -0.67
N TYR A 154 2.66 -30.87 -1.42
CA TYR A 154 3.78 -31.11 -2.32
C TYR A 154 5.17 -30.91 -1.69
N SER A 155 5.27 -30.30 -0.50
CA SER A 155 6.46 -30.51 0.34
C SER A 155 6.62 -32.01 0.64
N PRO A 156 7.86 -32.54 0.81
CA PRO A 156 8.14 -33.98 0.86
C PRO A 156 7.14 -34.81 1.67
N ARG A 157 6.73 -35.95 1.12
CA ARG A 157 5.72 -36.82 1.73
C ARG A 157 6.22 -37.31 3.09
N ILE A 158 5.43 -37.00 4.13
CA ILE A 158 5.58 -37.62 5.45
C ILE A 158 5.33 -39.12 5.24
N LYS A 159 6.33 -39.95 5.53
CA LYS A 159 6.17 -41.40 5.48
C LYS A 159 5.39 -41.83 6.73
N ALA A 160 4.69 -42.97 6.68
CA ALA A 160 4.00 -43.50 7.87
C ALA A 160 4.96 -43.77 9.05
N THR A 161 6.27 -43.92 8.77
CA THR A 161 7.36 -44.08 9.75
C THR A 161 8.05 -42.77 10.16
N SER A 162 7.61 -41.62 9.65
CA SER A 162 8.19 -40.31 10.00
C SER A 162 7.75 -39.88 11.40
N LYS A 163 8.68 -39.31 12.18
CA LYS A 163 8.40 -38.71 13.49
C LYS A 163 7.40 -37.56 13.38
N THR A 164 6.57 -37.34 14.41
CA THR A 164 5.58 -36.24 14.51
C THR A 164 6.19 -34.86 14.22
N GLN A 165 7.45 -34.68 14.59
CA GLN A 165 8.29 -33.51 14.41
C GLN A 165 8.38 -33.08 12.95
N VAL A 166 8.49 -34.05 12.01
CA VAL A 166 8.49 -33.80 10.56
C VAL A 166 7.17 -33.19 10.09
N GLY A 167 6.04 -33.58 10.71
CA GLY A 167 4.74 -32.96 10.46
C GLY A 167 4.63 -31.53 10.98
N ILE A 168 5.22 -31.26 12.15
CA ILE A 168 5.28 -29.91 12.75
C ILE A 168 6.19 -29.00 11.92
N GLU A 169 7.36 -29.48 11.51
CA GLU A 169 8.30 -28.75 10.63
C GLU A 169 7.64 -28.41 9.29
N LYS A 170 6.93 -29.37 8.68
CA LYS A 170 6.16 -29.15 7.44
C LYS A 170 5.11 -28.05 7.62
N ALA A 171 4.38 -28.06 8.73
CA ALA A 171 3.42 -27.00 9.06
C ALA A 171 4.11 -25.64 9.29
N ALA A 172 5.24 -25.62 10.01
CA ALA A 172 6.04 -24.42 10.26
C ALA A 172 6.52 -23.77 8.96
N LYS A 173 7.09 -24.57 8.05
CA LYS A 173 7.51 -24.12 6.72
C LYS A 173 6.34 -23.56 5.91
N THR A 174 5.19 -24.24 5.95
CA THR A 174 3.96 -23.80 5.26
C THR A 174 3.48 -22.43 5.78
N LEU A 175 3.47 -22.23 7.10
CA LEU A 175 3.16 -20.94 7.74
C LEU A 175 4.16 -19.83 7.38
N GLY A 176 5.43 -20.17 7.17
CA GLY A 176 6.44 -19.24 6.64
C GLY A 176 6.09 -18.75 5.23
N PHE A 177 5.61 -19.64 4.35
CA PHE A 177 5.12 -19.24 3.02
C PHE A 177 3.82 -18.42 3.06
N SER A 178 2.88 -18.73 3.95
CA SER A 178 1.70 -17.87 4.16
C SER A 178 2.07 -16.48 4.68
N THR A 179 3.10 -16.38 5.54
CA THR A 179 3.67 -15.10 5.98
C THR A 179 4.21 -14.32 4.77
N LEU A 180 5.04 -14.96 3.95
CA LEU A 180 5.63 -14.34 2.76
C LEU A 180 4.57 -13.89 1.74
N TYR A 181 3.55 -14.71 1.47
CA TYR A 181 2.44 -14.36 0.58
C TYR A 181 1.67 -13.14 1.09
N ASN A 182 1.38 -13.07 2.40
CA ASN A 182 0.76 -11.88 2.98
C ASN A 182 1.66 -10.64 2.83
N MET A 183 2.99 -10.78 3.00
CA MET A 183 3.94 -9.69 2.81
C MET A 183 3.97 -9.14 1.38
N VAL A 184 3.77 -9.97 0.35
CA VAL A 184 3.65 -9.52 -1.06
C VAL A 184 2.53 -8.49 -1.21
N PHE A 185 1.38 -8.70 -0.57
CA PHE A 185 0.25 -7.76 -0.62
C PHE A 185 0.32 -6.66 0.45
N LEU A 186 1.08 -6.85 1.54
CA LEU A 186 1.03 -5.99 2.74
C LEU A 186 1.32 -4.52 2.46
N ALA A 187 2.31 -4.19 1.63
CA ALA A 187 2.67 -2.81 1.31
C ALA A 187 1.77 -2.17 0.23
N LEU A 188 0.96 -2.95 -0.49
CA LEU A 188 0.13 -2.42 -1.57
C LEU A 188 -0.96 -1.47 -1.03
N PRO A 189 -1.87 -1.85 -0.10
CA PRO A 189 -2.89 -0.94 0.42
C PRO A 189 -2.33 0.19 1.31
N ALA A 190 -1.06 0.13 1.71
CA ALA A 190 -0.42 1.15 2.53
C ALA A 190 -0.04 2.42 1.74
N SER A 191 -0.06 2.38 0.40
CA SER A 191 0.38 3.49 -0.45
C SER A 191 -0.79 4.17 -1.17
N ARG A 192 -0.85 5.51 -1.10
CA ARG A 192 -1.96 6.33 -1.63
C ARG A 192 -2.13 6.26 -3.15
N HIS A 193 -1.05 5.97 -3.87
CA HIS A 193 -1.01 5.83 -5.34
C HIS A 193 -0.96 4.37 -5.80
N CYS A 194 -1.39 3.44 -4.92
CA CYS A 194 -1.30 2.02 -5.24
C CYS A 194 -2.15 1.67 -6.45
N PHE A 195 -1.46 1.29 -7.52
CA PHE A 195 -2.05 0.78 -8.75
C PHE A 195 -3.16 -0.25 -8.50
N TRP A 196 -2.97 -1.20 -7.58
CA TRP A 196 -3.97 -2.24 -7.28
C TRP A 196 -5.27 -1.66 -6.71
N MET A 197 -5.18 -0.65 -5.83
CA MET A 197 -6.35 -0.02 -5.22
C MET A 197 -7.10 0.85 -6.25
N GLU A 198 -6.36 1.61 -7.06
CA GLU A 198 -6.94 2.39 -8.17
C GLU A 198 -7.59 1.48 -9.22
N TRP A 199 -6.91 0.41 -9.64
CA TRP A 199 -7.39 -0.53 -10.65
C TRP A 199 -8.65 -1.28 -10.21
N LEU A 200 -8.73 -1.75 -8.96
CA LEU A 200 -9.91 -2.43 -8.41
C LEU A 200 -11.02 -1.48 -7.95
N GLY A 201 -10.85 -0.16 -8.05
CA GLY A 201 -11.88 0.80 -7.59
C GLY A 201 -12.01 0.90 -6.07
N ILE A 202 -10.98 0.53 -5.32
CA ILE A 202 -10.97 0.54 -3.84
C ILE A 202 -10.48 1.91 -3.34
N PRO A 203 -11.28 2.69 -2.59
CA PRO A 203 -10.82 3.93 -1.98
C PRO A 203 -9.66 3.69 -1.00
N TYR A 204 -8.72 4.64 -0.90
CA TYR A 204 -7.55 4.51 -0.02
C TYR A 204 -7.91 4.26 1.45
N ALA A 205 -8.95 4.92 1.97
CA ALA A 205 -9.46 4.69 3.33
C ALA A 205 -9.84 3.21 3.56
N ASN A 206 -10.51 2.58 2.59
CA ASN A 206 -10.80 1.15 2.62
C ASN A 206 -9.54 0.30 2.42
N GLY A 207 -8.59 0.74 1.59
CA GLY A 207 -7.27 0.10 1.44
C GLY A 207 -6.55 -0.08 2.79
N VAL A 208 -6.48 0.97 3.60
CA VAL A 208 -5.80 0.94 4.92
C VAL A 208 -6.40 -0.10 5.87
N LYS A 209 -7.71 -0.36 5.83
CA LYS A 209 -8.34 -1.48 6.55
C LYS A 209 -7.72 -2.83 6.15
N TYR A 210 -7.50 -3.07 4.87
CA TYR A 210 -6.88 -4.32 4.39
C TYR A 210 -5.39 -4.41 4.73
N HIS A 211 -4.64 -3.31 4.74
CA HIS A 211 -3.28 -3.29 5.27
C HIS A 211 -3.25 -3.73 6.75
N ARG A 212 -4.16 -3.22 7.60
CA ARG A 212 -4.30 -3.65 9.01
C ARG A 212 -4.56 -5.17 9.12
N TRP A 213 -5.49 -5.69 8.30
CA TRP A 213 -5.85 -7.11 8.32
C TRP A 213 -4.70 -8.02 7.85
N LEU A 214 -4.03 -7.64 6.77
CA LEU A 214 -2.83 -8.33 6.26
C LEU A 214 -1.68 -8.29 7.28
N GLY A 215 -1.49 -7.17 7.98
CA GLY A 215 -0.48 -7.04 9.04
C GLY A 215 -0.71 -8.04 10.18
N VAL A 216 -1.94 -8.11 10.69
CA VAL A 216 -2.33 -9.11 11.70
C VAL A 216 -2.13 -10.53 11.20
N ALA A 217 -2.60 -10.85 9.98
CA ALA A 217 -2.43 -12.19 9.39
C ALA A 217 -0.95 -12.57 9.22
N THR A 218 -0.11 -11.62 8.81
CA THR A 218 1.35 -11.81 8.66
C THR A 218 1.99 -12.11 10.02
N ILE A 219 1.69 -11.32 11.04
CA ILE A 219 2.30 -11.48 12.38
C ILE A 219 1.83 -12.78 13.05
N LEU A 220 0.55 -13.17 12.89
CA LEU A 220 0.04 -14.44 13.38
C LEU A 220 0.72 -15.65 12.69
N CYS A 221 0.84 -15.63 11.36
CA CYS A 221 1.52 -16.71 10.63
C CYS A 221 3.01 -16.79 11.02
N ALA A 222 3.69 -15.64 11.16
CA ALA A 222 5.09 -15.58 11.61
C ALA A 222 5.25 -16.11 13.04
N THR A 223 4.33 -15.78 13.94
CA THR A 223 4.35 -16.24 15.35
C THR A 223 4.21 -17.75 15.43
N LEU A 224 3.25 -18.35 14.68
CA LEU A 224 3.06 -19.79 14.65
C LEU A 224 4.21 -20.52 13.95
N HIS A 225 4.76 -19.95 12.87
CA HIS A 225 5.99 -20.44 12.22
C HIS A 225 7.16 -20.53 13.21
N THR A 226 7.46 -19.44 13.93
CA THR A 226 8.52 -19.40 14.93
C THR A 226 8.25 -20.38 16.09
N ALA A 227 7.03 -20.40 16.63
CA ALA A 227 6.67 -21.27 17.75
C ALA A 227 6.78 -22.77 17.40
N PHE A 228 6.43 -23.16 16.17
CA PHE A 228 6.57 -24.54 15.72
C PHE A 228 8.03 -24.94 15.51
N TYR A 229 8.86 -24.07 14.93
CA TYR A 229 10.31 -24.33 14.84
C TYR A 229 10.97 -24.42 16.22
N VAL A 230 10.67 -23.50 17.15
CA VAL A 230 11.16 -23.56 18.53
C VAL A 230 10.81 -24.90 19.18
N LYS A 231 9.57 -25.38 19.01
CA LYS A 231 9.15 -26.70 19.51
C LYS A 231 9.95 -27.85 18.89
N VAL A 232 10.21 -27.83 17.58
CA VAL A 232 11.00 -28.88 16.90
C VAL A 232 12.42 -28.91 17.45
N TYR A 233 13.14 -27.78 17.44
CA TYR A 233 14.53 -27.70 17.92
C TYR A 233 14.69 -28.09 19.40
N ILE A 234 13.75 -27.73 20.27
CA ILE A 234 13.76 -28.15 21.69
C ILE A 234 13.59 -29.68 21.80
N VAL A 235 12.61 -30.26 21.10
CA VAL A 235 12.32 -31.70 21.20
C VAL A 235 13.41 -32.57 20.55
N GLU A 236 14.15 -32.02 19.59
CA GLU A 236 15.29 -32.69 18.95
C GLU A 236 16.62 -32.46 19.71
N ASN A 237 16.59 -31.74 20.83
CA ASN A 237 17.77 -31.34 21.65
C ASN A 237 18.81 -30.49 20.88
N ASP A 238 18.37 -29.77 19.84
CA ASP A 238 19.19 -28.86 19.03
C ASP A 238 18.81 -27.39 19.26
N ALA A 239 18.37 -27.05 20.48
CA ALA A 239 17.93 -25.70 20.83
C ALA A 239 19.04 -24.63 20.67
N MET A 240 20.32 -25.01 20.74
CA MET A 240 21.44 -24.10 20.51
C MET A 240 21.49 -23.57 19.07
N THR A 241 20.94 -24.30 18.10
CA THR A 241 20.84 -23.86 16.69
C THR A 241 19.82 -22.73 16.49
N LEU A 242 18.99 -22.41 17.50
CA LEU A 242 18.13 -21.21 17.49
C LEU A 242 18.89 -19.92 17.84
N LEU A 243 20.08 -20.02 18.44
CA LEU A 243 20.86 -18.89 18.96
C LEU A 243 22.07 -18.59 18.05
N PRO A 244 22.55 -17.34 18.00
CA PRO A 244 23.78 -17.00 17.26
C PRO A 244 24.98 -17.74 17.84
N CYS A 245 25.88 -18.16 16.97
CA CYS A 245 27.21 -18.64 17.35
C CYS A 245 28.27 -17.66 16.85
N PHE A 246 29.20 -17.27 17.74
CA PHE A 246 30.25 -16.31 17.42
C PHE A 246 31.59 -17.00 17.11
N ASP A 247 31.88 -18.14 17.76
CA ASP A 247 33.09 -18.93 17.57
C ASP A 247 32.98 -19.97 16.41
N CYS A 248 31.96 -19.85 15.57
CA CYS A 248 31.61 -20.81 14.53
C CYS A 248 31.91 -20.28 13.12
N ASN A 249 32.24 -21.17 12.18
CA ASN A 249 32.31 -20.78 10.77
C ASN A 249 30.91 -20.53 10.20
N VAL A 250 30.61 -19.28 9.86
CA VAL A 250 29.31 -18.78 9.39
C VAL A 250 28.87 -19.39 8.04
N ALA A 251 29.79 -19.86 7.20
CA ALA A 251 29.47 -20.52 5.94
C ALA A 251 29.08 -22.00 6.09
N LYS A 252 29.70 -22.69 7.06
CA LYS A 252 29.60 -24.14 7.28
C LYS A 252 28.66 -24.43 8.46
N GLY A 253 29.20 -24.89 9.59
CA GLY A 253 28.42 -25.34 10.74
C GLY A 253 27.55 -24.26 11.38
N GLY A 254 27.99 -22.99 11.38
CA GLY A 254 27.23 -21.88 11.97
C GLY A 254 26.13 -21.29 11.08
N LYS A 255 25.99 -21.77 9.84
CA LYS A 255 25.02 -21.21 8.89
C LYS A 255 23.56 -21.31 9.38
N PRO A 256 23.09 -22.43 9.98
CA PRO A 256 21.74 -22.53 10.53
C PRO A 256 21.49 -21.55 11.68
N ASN A 257 22.44 -21.43 12.62
CA ASN A 257 22.39 -20.46 13.73
C ASN A 257 22.16 -19.03 13.24
N TRP A 258 22.92 -18.59 12.24
CA TRP A 258 22.81 -17.25 11.68
C TRP A 258 21.52 -17.06 10.87
N ILE A 259 21.06 -18.07 10.12
CA ILE A 259 19.73 -18.05 9.48
C ILE A 259 18.62 -17.87 10.51
N ASN A 260 18.64 -18.64 11.60
CA ASN A 260 17.65 -18.53 12.69
C ASN A 260 17.75 -17.18 13.42
N THR A 261 18.96 -16.66 13.63
CA THR A 261 19.20 -15.33 14.22
C THR A 261 18.57 -14.21 13.38
N PHE A 262 18.75 -14.22 12.06
CA PHE A 262 18.08 -13.24 11.19
C PHE A 262 16.55 -13.43 11.16
N GLY A 263 16.07 -14.66 11.29
CA GLY A 263 14.64 -14.96 11.48
C GLY A 263 14.09 -14.30 12.76
N TRP A 264 14.79 -14.45 13.88
CA TRP A 264 14.45 -13.79 15.15
C TRP A 264 14.48 -12.26 15.06
N LEU A 265 15.50 -11.67 14.44
CA LEU A 265 15.60 -10.21 14.28
C LEU A 265 14.48 -9.65 13.39
N SER A 266 14.13 -10.36 12.32
CA SER A 266 12.96 -10.04 11.48
C SER A 266 11.66 -10.14 12.29
N PHE A 267 11.45 -11.26 12.98
CA PHE A 267 10.22 -11.49 13.77
C PHE A 267 10.06 -10.47 14.89
N LEU A 268 11.12 -10.16 15.65
CA LEU A 268 11.10 -9.16 16.71
C LEU A 268 10.75 -7.76 16.16
N SER A 269 11.35 -7.38 15.03
CA SER A 269 11.01 -6.12 14.34
C SER A 269 9.52 -6.07 13.96
N MET A 270 8.98 -7.16 13.42
CA MET A 270 7.56 -7.27 13.07
C MET A 270 6.63 -7.30 14.28
N PHE A 271 7.06 -7.93 15.37
CA PHE A 271 6.29 -8.04 16.61
C PHE A 271 6.19 -6.69 17.34
N VAL A 272 7.30 -5.94 17.41
CA VAL A 272 7.30 -4.56 17.93
C VAL A 272 6.38 -3.67 17.11
N MET A 273 6.46 -3.73 15.77
CA MET A 273 5.50 -3.02 14.90
C MET A 273 4.05 -3.42 15.19
N GLY A 274 3.78 -4.71 15.40
CA GLY A 274 2.43 -5.21 15.73
C GLY A 274 1.87 -4.57 17.00
N ILE A 275 2.64 -4.59 18.08
CA ILE A 275 2.25 -4.02 19.37
C ILE A 275 2.02 -2.51 19.26
N THR A 276 2.93 -1.77 18.64
CA THR A 276 2.79 -0.30 18.54
C THR A 276 1.70 0.14 17.56
N SER A 277 1.22 -0.77 16.71
CA SER A 277 0.09 -0.56 15.79
C SER A 277 -1.27 -0.89 16.38
N LEU A 278 -1.34 -1.39 17.62
CA LEU A 278 -2.60 -1.61 18.31
C LEU A 278 -3.40 -0.30 18.39
N PRO A 279 -4.75 -0.32 18.25
CA PRO A 279 -5.56 0.89 18.21
C PRO A 279 -5.34 1.84 19.40
N TYR A 280 -5.10 1.29 20.59
CA TYR A 280 -4.77 2.06 21.79
C TYR A 280 -3.45 2.82 21.64
N VAL A 281 -2.34 2.13 21.34
CA VAL A 281 -1.01 2.74 21.22
C VAL A 281 -0.98 3.77 20.08
N ARG A 282 -1.61 3.46 18.94
CA ARG A 282 -1.67 4.36 17.79
C ARG A 282 -2.45 5.65 18.08
N ARG A 283 -3.54 5.59 18.86
CA ARG A 283 -4.36 6.76 19.23
C ARG A 283 -3.71 7.63 20.32
N HIS A 284 -3.12 7.01 21.35
CA HIS A 284 -2.54 7.76 22.48
C HIS A 284 -1.05 8.13 22.29
N TYR A 285 -0.30 7.35 21.52
CA TYR A 285 1.15 7.48 21.36
C TYR A 285 1.59 7.45 19.88
N TYR A 286 0.91 8.21 19.03
CA TYR A 286 1.14 8.22 17.57
C TYR A 286 2.63 8.39 17.18
N LYS A 287 3.42 9.18 17.93
CA LYS A 287 4.87 9.34 17.68
C LYS A 287 5.64 8.01 17.77
N ILE A 288 5.31 7.16 18.75
CA ILE A 288 5.92 5.83 18.94
C ILE A 288 5.48 4.90 17.81
N PHE A 289 4.17 4.86 17.51
CA PHE A 289 3.64 4.14 16.35
C PHE A 289 4.40 4.51 15.07
N TYR A 290 4.44 5.80 14.72
CA TYR A 290 5.07 6.30 13.51
C TYR A 290 6.57 5.95 13.42
N ALA A 291 7.33 6.16 14.50
CA ALA A 291 8.76 5.87 14.53
C ALA A 291 9.04 4.36 14.41
N THR A 292 8.34 3.53 15.20
CA THR A 292 8.54 2.08 15.19
C THR A 292 8.02 1.41 13.92
N HIS A 293 7.05 1.99 13.22
CA HIS A 293 6.59 1.45 11.93
C HIS A 293 7.70 1.39 10.88
N PHE A 294 8.72 2.26 10.94
CA PHE A 294 9.89 2.18 10.04
C PHE A 294 10.75 0.91 10.24
N LEU A 295 10.52 0.13 11.30
CA LEU A 295 11.11 -1.20 11.45
C LEU A 295 10.73 -2.16 10.32
N PHE A 296 9.79 -1.82 9.42
CA PHE A 296 9.55 -2.58 8.20
C PHE A 296 10.82 -2.70 7.32
N ILE A 297 11.71 -1.70 7.37
CA ILE A 297 12.97 -1.70 6.61
C ILE A 297 13.94 -2.78 7.14
N PRO A 298 14.38 -2.74 8.42
CA PRO A 298 15.22 -3.81 8.97
C PRO A 298 14.50 -5.15 9.02
N ALA A 299 13.18 -5.22 9.25
CA ALA A 299 12.43 -6.46 9.15
C ALA A 299 12.56 -7.11 7.75
N THR A 300 12.40 -6.32 6.68
CA THR A 300 12.54 -6.82 5.30
C THR A 300 13.98 -7.25 5.00
N ALA A 301 14.97 -6.48 5.45
CA ALA A 301 16.39 -6.82 5.31
C ALA A 301 16.72 -8.14 6.04
N PHE A 302 16.33 -8.28 7.30
CA PHE A 302 16.55 -9.50 8.08
C PHE A 302 15.74 -10.70 7.56
N ALA A 303 14.54 -10.50 7.01
CA ALA A 303 13.80 -11.56 6.33
C ALA A 303 14.58 -12.09 5.10
N ILE A 304 15.11 -11.20 4.26
CA ILE A 304 15.96 -11.59 3.13
C ILE A 304 17.26 -12.27 3.62
N MET A 305 17.86 -11.77 4.70
CA MET A 305 19.04 -12.42 5.32
C MET A 305 18.69 -13.79 5.92
N HIS A 306 17.50 -14.02 6.46
CA HIS A 306 17.02 -15.34 6.86
C HIS A 306 16.89 -16.27 5.63
N TRP A 307 16.17 -15.84 4.60
CA TRP A 307 16.00 -16.62 3.37
C TRP A 307 16.03 -15.74 2.11
N GLY A 308 17.16 -15.77 1.38
CA GLY A 308 17.43 -14.85 0.25
C GLY A 308 16.39 -14.87 -0.88
N TYR A 309 15.67 -15.99 -1.06
CA TYR A 309 14.58 -16.11 -2.03
C TYR A 309 13.37 -15.19 -1.73
N ILE A 310 13.28 -14.65 -0.51
CA ILE A 310 12.32 -13.59 -0.16
C ILE A 310 12.54 -12.32 -1.00
N ALA A 311 13.78 -12.03 -1.44
CA ALA A 311 14.09 -10.85 -2.24
C ALA A 311 13.30 -10.83 -3.57
N ILE A 312 13.25 -11.96 -4.28
CA ILE A 312 12.55 -12.06 -5.57
C ILE A 312 11.01 -12.11 -5.39
N TRP A 313 10.51 -12.68 -4.28
CA TRP A 313 9.07 -12.61 -3.94
C TRP A 313 8.61 -11.18 -3.67
N LEU A 314 9.40 -10.40 -2.93
CA LEU A 314 9.05 -9.03 -2.56
C LEU A 314 9.48 -7.99 -3.60
N PHE A 315 10.26 -8.34 -4.63
CA PHE A 315 10.82 -7.41 -5.62
C PHE A 315 9.77 -6.46 -6.20
N ALA A 316 8.68 -7.00 -6.77
CA ALA A 316 7.62 -6.20 -7.37
C ALA A 316 6.96 -5.26 -6.35
N THR A 317 6.71 -5.75 -5.13
CA THR A 317 6.10 -4.98 -4.05
C THR A 317 7.03 -3.86 -3.53
N ILE A 318 8.33 -4.11 -3.42
CA ILE A 318 9.34 -3.11 -3.02
C ILE A 318 9.45 -2.01 -4.09
N VAL A 319 9.60 -2.39 -5.36
CA VAL A 319 9.67 -1.43 -6.49
C VAL A 319 8.40 -0.60 -6.59
N LEU A 320 7.22 -1.21 -6.48
CA LEU A 320 5.93 -0.50 -6.49
C LEU A 320 5.79 0.43 -5.28
N TYR A 321 6.18 0.00 -4.08
CA TYR A 321 6.14 0.83 -2.87
C TYR A 321 7.05 2.06 -2.99
N ILE A 322 8.31 1.87 -3.41
CA ILE A 322 9.27 2.96 -3.60
C ILE A 322 8.78 3.91 -4.69
N GLY A 323 8.30 3.40 -5.83
CA GLY A 323 7.68 4.19 -6.89
C GLY A 323 6.49 5.04 -6.41
N ASN A 324 5.54 4.43 -5.70
CA ASN A 324 4.40 5.14 -5.12
C ASN A 324 4.83 6.18 -4.06
N ARG A 325 5.90 5.90 -3.30
CA ARG A 325 6.45 6.83 -2.30
C ARG A 325 7.11 8.04 -2.96
N MET A 326 7.87 7.82 -4.04
CA MET A 326 8.47 8.89 -4.86
C MET A 326 7.42 9.76 -5.54
N LEU A 327 6.32 9.17 -6.06
CA LEU A 327 5.19 9.96 -6.56
C LEU A 327 4.51 10.76 -5.44
N SER A 328 4.32 10.17 -4.27
CA SER A 328 3.72 10.85 -3.11
C SER A 328 4.58 12.01 -2.59
N SER A 329 5.91 11.97 -2.72
CA SER A 329 6.80 13.09 -2.38
C SER A 329 6.92 14.12 -3.51
N ALA A 330 6.61 13.73 -4.76
CA ALA A 330 6.55 14.62 -5.92
C ALA A 330 5.22 15.41 -6.03
N THR A 331 4.24 15.13 -5.17
CA THR A 331 2.99 15.88 -5.08
C THR A 331 3.23 17.28 -4.51
N ILE A 332 2.52 18.29 -5.04
CA ILE A 332 2.67 19.68 -4.60
C ILE A 332 2.43 19.80 -3.10
N GLN A 333 3.34 20.48 -2.42
CA GLN A 333 3.12 21.07 -1.11
C GLN A 333 3.18 22.58 -1.29
N ALA A 334 2.03 23.25 -1.20
CA ALA A 334 1.93 24.70 -1.24
C ALA A 334 1.52 25.21 0.15
N PRO A 335 2.13 26.28 0.67
CA PRO A 335 1.53 27.01 1.77
C PRO A 335 0.21 27.62 1.29
N VAL A 336 -0.83 27.56 2.12
CA VAL A 336 -2.15 28.14 1.83
C VAL A 336 -2.57 29.00 3.03
N VAL A 337 -3.17 30.15 2.74
CA VAL A 337 -3.71 31.04 3.77
C VAL A 337 -5.12 30.57 4.13
N ILE A 338 -5.39 30.45 5.43
CA ILE A 338 -6.72 30.14 5.94
C ILE A 338 -7.55 31.44 5.90
N GLN A 339 -8.59 31.45 5.06
CA GLN A 339 -9.52 32.57 4.89
C GLN A 339 -10.61 32.56 5.97
N LYS A 340 -11.01 31.38 6.45
CA LYS A 340 -11.98 31.19 7.54
C LYS A 340 -11.61 29.97 8.37
N ALA A 341 -11.65 30.10 9.68
CA ALA A 341 -11.64 28.97 10.60
C ALA A 341 -12.82 29.14 11.57
N ALA A 342 -13.67 28.13 11.67
CA ALA A 342 -14.80 28.12 12.58
C ALA A 342 -14.94 26.73 13.21
N ALA A 343 -14.94 26.66 14.54
CA ALA A 343 -15.33 25.46 15.25
C ALA A 343 -16.84 25.48 15.52
N TYR A 344 -17.48 24.34 15.30
CA TYR A 344 -18.91 24.12 15.37
C TYR A 344 -19.25 23.16 16.53
N PRO A 345 -20.52 23.13 16.97
CA PRO A 345 -21.01 22.07 17.84
C PRO A 345 -20.62 20.66 17.33
N HIS A 346 -20.37 19.74 18.25
CA HIS A 346 -20.06 18.33 17.98
C HIS A 346 -18.67 18.06 17.33
N GLU A 347 -17.62 18.77 17.78
CA GLU A 347 -16.21 18.52 17.40
C GLU A 347 -15.92 18.69 15.89
N VAL A 348 -16.70 19.52 15.20
CA VAL A 348 -16.52 19.83 13.78
C VAL A 348 -15.76 21.16 13.62
N THR A 349 -14.67 21.16 12.85
CA THR A 349 -13.95 22.39 12.49
C THR A 349 -14.03 22.61 10.98
N GLU A 350 -14.64 23.72 10.57
CA GLU A 350 -14.60 24.23 9.21
C GLU A 350 -13.32 25.03 9.00
N LEU A 351 -12.62 24.74 7.91
CA LEU A 351 -11.47 25.50 7.43
C LEU A 351 -11.70 25.84 5.96
N VAL A 352 -11.76 27.12 5.63
CA VAL A 352 -11.79 27.62 4.24
C VAL A 352 -10.43 28.23 3.95
N PHE A 353 -9.84 27.83 2.84
CA PHE A 353 -8.52 28.26 2.38
C PHE A 353 -8.49 28.26 0.85
N GLU A 354 -7.66 29.11 0.28
CA GLU A 354 -7.46 29.14 -1.17
C GLU A 354 -6.65 27.93 -1.62
N CYS A 355 -7.14 27.21 -2.63
CA CYS A 355 -6.45 26.05 -3.17
C CYS A 355 -5.44 26.51 -4.23
N ALA A 356 -4.15 26.28 -3.99
CA ALA A 356 -3.06 26.61 -4.93
C ALA A 356 -3.09 25.81 -6.26
N THR A 357 -4.12 25.00 -6.49
CA THR A 357 -4.30 24.11 -7.64
C THR A 357 -5.77 23.99 -8.03
N SER A 358 -6.05 23.74 -9.31
CA SER A 358 -7.39 23.41 -9.79
C SER A 358 -7.93 22.11 -9.17
N TYR A 359 -9.26 21.98 -9.11
CA TYR A 359 -9.95 20.87 -8.44
C TYR A 359 -11.29 20.53 -9.08
N GLN A 360 -11.83 19.37 -8.71
CA GLN A 360 -13.16 18.89 -9.08
C GLN A 360 -13.96 18.56 -7.82
N ALA A 361 -15.28 18.46 -7.92
CA ALA A 361 -16.13 18.14 -6.78
C ALA A 361 -15.81 16.73 -6.22
N GLY A 362 -15.07 16.67 -5.10
CA GLY A 362 -14.92 15.47 -4.27
C GLY A 362 -13.50 14.90 -4.04
N ASP A 363 -12.42 15.30 -4.72
CA ASP A 363 -11.15 14.57 -4.60
C ASP A 363 -10.22 15.08 -3.45
N VAL A 364 -10.24 14.49 -2.24
CA VAL A 364 -9.72 15.00 -0.92
C VAL A 364 -8.28 15.61 -0.83
N VAL A 365 -8.08 16.73 -0.07
CA VAL A 365 -6.75 17.33 0.29
C VAL A 365 -6.17 16.86 1.64
N TYR A 366 -4.85 17.06 1.81
CA TYR A 366 -4.15 16.89 3.09
C TYR A 366 -3.59 18.22 3.62
N LEU A 367 -3.90 18.54 4.87
CA LEU A 367 -3.39 19.71 5.57
C LEU A 367 -2.27 19.31 6.54
N LYS A 368 -1.14 20.01 6.44
CA LYS A 368 -0.10 20.01 7.47
C LYS A 368 -0.23 21.32 8.25
N VAL A 369 -0.44 21.22 9.56
CA VAL A 369 -0.56 22.37 10.45
C VAL A 369 0.70 22.42 11.33
N PRO A 370 1.73 23.22 10.98
CA PRO A 370 3.05 23.13 11.62
C PRO A 370 3.06 23.46 13.11
N SER A 371 2.07 24.23 13.59
CA SER A 371 1.84 24.55 15.01
C SER A 371 1.35 23.35 15.83
N VAL A 372 0.66 22.39 15.21
CA VAL A 372 0.24 21.13 15.84
C VAL A 372 1.29 20.05 15.61
N SER A 373 1.82 19.95 14.39
CA SER A 373 2.83 18.95 14.04
C SER A 373 3.76 19.38 12.90
N LYS A 374 5.07 19.29 13.16
CA LYS A 374 6.11 19.58 12.17
C LYS A 374 6.19 18.52 11.05
N THR A 375 5.55 17.36 11.19
CA THR A 375 5.70 16.21 10.27
C THR A 375 4.39 15.54 9.83
N GLN A 376 3.32 15.63 10.62
CA GLN A 376 2.04 14.97 10.27
C GLN A 376 1.28 15.75 9.19
N TRP A 377 0.57 14.99 8.36
CA TRP A 377 -0.37 15.47 7.34
C TRP A 377 -1.72 14.85 7.63
N HIS A 378 -2.69 15.68 8.02
CA HIS A 378 -4.03 15.26 8.38
C HIS A 378 -4.94 15.37 7.14
N PRO A 379 -5.81 14.38 6.86
CA PRO A 379 -6.87 14.56 5.88
C PRO A 379 -7.86 15.63 6.38
N SER A 380 -8.42 16.42 5.48
CA SER A 380 -9.53 17.33 5.79
C SER A 380 -10.65 17.19 4.76
N ASN A 381 -11.88 17.51 5.15
CA ASN A 381 -13.10 17.14 4.40
C ASN A 381 -13.37 18.01 3.14
N VAL A 382 -12.34 18.63 2.57
CA VAL A 382 -12.39 19.46 1.35
C VAL A 382 -11.35 18.93 0.36
N ALA A 383 -11.55 19.18 -0.95
CA ALA A 383 -11.24 18.14 -1.92
C ALA A 383 -10.77 18.58 -3.33
N PRO A 384 -9.57 19.20 -3.44
CA PRO A 384 -8.60 18.99 -4.53
C PRO A 384 -7.63 17.78 -4.44
N ARG A 385 -7.56 16.95 -5.48
CA ARG A 385 -6.35 16.14 -5.79
C ARG A 385 -5.55 16.86 -6.87
N PRO A 386 -4.47 17.58 -6.54
CA PRO A 386 -3.35 17.67 -7.45
C PRO A 386 -2.71 16.28 -7.54
N TYR A 387 -3.23 15.45 -8.43
CA TYR A 387 -2.44 14.34 -8.97
C TYR A 387 -1.10 14.92 -9.39
N ALA A 388 -0.02 14.27 -8.98
CA ALA A 388 1.35 14.71 -9.20
C ALA A 388 1.52 15.47 -10.52
N ASN A 389 2.12 16.67 -10.45
CA ASN A 389 2.56 17.45 -11.63
C ASN A 389 3.53 16.66 -12.54
N VAL A 390 3.99 15.51 -12.04
CA VAL A 390 4.52 14.38 -12.80
C VAL A 390 3.45 13.86 -13.77
N SER A 391 3.50 14.35 -15.01
CA SER A 391 2.65 13.88 -16.11
C SER A 391 2.70 12.35 -16.28
N THR A 392 1.66 11.76 -16.87
CA THR A 392 1.52 10.29 -17.02
C THR A 392 2.75 9.64 -17.67
N LEU A 393 3.36 10.31 -18.66
CA LEU A 393 4.62 9.87 -19.27
C LEU A 393 5.75 9.80 -18.22
N ARG A 394 5.91 10.82 -17.37
CA ARG A 394 6.91 10.83 -16.30
C ARG A 394 6.61 9.78 -15.22
N GLN A 395 5.35 9.50 -14.91
CA GLN A 395 4.98 8.42 -13.98
C GLN A 395 5.41 7.07 -14.57
N VAL A 396 5.08 6.81 -15.83
CA VAL A 396 5.51 5.59 -16.55
C VAL A 396 7.04 5.49 -16.60
N LEU A 397 7.74 6.55 -16.96
CA LEU A 397 9.22 6.59 -16.97
C LEU A 397 9.83 6.33 -15.58
N LEU A 398 9.23 6.84 -14.51
CA LEU A 398 9.68 6.59 -13.14
C LEU A 398 9.55 5.11 -12.77
N PHE A 399 8.44 4.46 -13.07
CA PHE A 399 8.30 3.02 -12.78
C PHE A 399 9.16 2.14 -13.70
N ILE A 400 9.37 2.52 -14.96
CA ILE A 400 10.33 1.87 -15.86
C ILE A 400 11.75 2.00 -15.31
N ALA A 401 12.20 3.21 -14.96
CA ALA A 401 13.51 3.44 -14.38
C ALA A 401 13.69 2.68 -13.05
N ALA A 402 12.66 2.64 -12.19
CA ALA A 402 12.73 1.94 -10.91
C ALA A 402 12.81 0.42 -11.10
N PHE A 403 12.04 -0.13 -12.05
CA PHE A 403 12.03 -1.56 -12.36
C PHE A 403 13.37 -2.03 -12.94
N PHE A 404 13.86 -1.36 -13.99
CA PHE A 404 15.12 -1.73 -14.63
C PHE A 404 16.34 -1.36 -13.78
N GLY A 405 16.30 -0.26 -13.02
CA GLY A 405 17.36 0.11 -12.08
C GLY A 405 17.51 -0.91 -10.95
N ALA A 406 16.40 -1.25 -10.27
CA ALA A 406 16.40 -2.28 -9.23
C ALA A 406 16.78 -3.66 -9.76
N GLY A 407 16.22 -4.05 -10.91
CA GLY A 407 16.48 -5.36 -11.53
C GLY A 407 17.94 -5.51 -11.97
N SER A 408 18.49 -4.52 -12.67
CA SER A 408 19.88 -4.57 -13.17
C SER A 408 20.89 -4.57 -12.03
N LEU A 409 20.69 -3.73 -11.00
CA LEU A 409 21.60 -3.68 -9.86
C LEU A 409 21.49 -4.94 -8.99
N PHE A 410 20.28 -5.48 -8.81
CA PHE A 410 20.08 -6.78 -8.14
C PHE A 410 20.78 -7.92 -8.90
N VAL A 411 20.61 -8.03 -10.22
CA VAL A 411 21.28 -9.05 -11.04
C VAL A 411 22.80 -8.88 -11.01
N ALA A 412 23.31 -7.65 -11.08
CA ALA A 412 24.73 -7.37 -10.97
C ALA A 412 25.31 -7.85 -9.62
N VAL A 413 24.67 -7.51 -8.51
CA VAL A 413 25.14 -7.90 -7.16
C VAL A 413 24.95 -9.39 -6.88
N HIS A 414 23.80 -9.97 -7.24
CA HIS A 414 23.48 -11.37 -6.97
C HIS A 414 24.30 -12.34 -7.84
N TYR A 415 24.70 -11.95 -9.07
CA TYR A 415 25.40 -12.85 -10.01
C TYR A 415 26.81 -12.40 -10.39
N ASN A 416 27.00 -11.16 -10.86
CA ASN A 416 28.26 -10.72 -11.46
C ASN A 416 29.32 -10.35 -10.40
N THR A 417 28.92 -9.74 -9.28
CA THR A 417 29.80 -9.32 -8.19
C THR A 417 29.48 -10.05 -6.88
N LYS A 418 29.30 -11.38 -6.94
CA LYS A 418 29.08 -12.25 -5.78
C LYS A 418 30.23 -12.11 -4.77
N ILE A 419 30.01 -11.44 -3.65
CA ILE A 419 30.97 -11.24 -2.55
C ILE A 419 31.39 -12.58 -1.95
N THR A 420 30.51 -13.58 -2.01
CA THR A 420 30.75 -14.97 -1.59
C THR A 420 31.79 -15.73 -2.42
N THR A 421 32.27 -15.17 -3.54
CA THR A 421 33.42 -15.71 -4.28
C THR A 421 34.74 -15.52 -3.52
N ALA A 422 34.87 -14.45 -2.73
CA ALA A 422 36.05 -14.19 -1.91
C ALA A 422 36.04 -15.00 -0.60
N ASP A 423 34.92 -15.01 0.12
CA ASP A 423 34.69 -15.92 1.26
C ASP A 423 33.20 -16.31 1.33
N PRO A 424 32.84 -17.61 1.26
CA PRO A 424 31.48 -18.09 1.48
C PRO A 424 30.83 -17.63 2.81
N SER A 425 31.63 -17.22 3.79
CA SER A 425 31.18 -16.70 5.10
C SER A 425 30.50 -15.34 4.99
N TYR A 426 30.75 -14.59 3.91
CA TYR A 426 30.09 -13.31 3.62
C TYR A 426 28.69 -13.45 3.02
N TRP A 427 28.08 -14.64 3.05
CA TRP A 427 26.70 -14.83 2.58
C TRP A 427 25.65 -13.91 3.24
N PRO A 428 25.75 -13.48 4.53
CA PRO A 428 24.82 -12.52 5.09
C PRO A 428 25.00 -11.11 4.48
N LEU A 429 26.25 -10.71 4.27
CA LEU A 429 26.61 -9.43 3.65
C LEU A 429 26.14 -9.39 2.19
N GLN A 430 26.32 -10.49 1.44
CA GLN A 430 25.80 -10.66 0.09
C GLN A 430 24.27 -10.41 0.03
N ARG A 431 23.49 -11.05 0.92
CA ARG A 431 22.03 -10.86 1.00
C ARG A 431 21.63 -9.43 1.40
N LEU A 432 22.40 -8.78 2.27
CA LEU A 432 22.19 -7.38 2.62
C LEU A 432 22.47 -6.45 1.42
N MET A 433 23.55 -6.69 0.68
CA MET A 433 23.88 -5.92 -0.52
C MET A 433 22.84 -6.12 -1.63
N GLU A 434 22.28 -7.32 -1.78
CA GLU A 434 21.16 -7.60 -2.69
C GLU A 434 19.90 -6.80 -2.34
N PHE A 435 19.56 -6.69 -1.05
CA PHE A 435 18.45 -5.84 -0.60
C PHE A 435 18.73 -4.35 -0.88
N LEU A 436 19.94 -3.87 -0.56
CA LEU A 436 20.34 -2.49 -0.83
C LEU A 436 20.37 -2.20 -2.34
N ALA A 437 20.77 -3.15 -3.18
CA ALA A 437 20.74 -3.03 -4.63
C ALA A 437 19.33 -2.81 -5.17
N ILE A 438 18.33 -3.57 -4.68
CA ILE A 438 16.92 -3.35 -5.04
C ILE A 438 16.46 -1.96 -4.61
N VAL A 439 16.76 -1.55 -3.37
CA VAL A 439 16.33 -0.25 -2.82
C VAL A 439 16.98 0.93 -3.56
N ILE A 440 18.30 0.92 -3.71
CA ILE A 440 19.08 1.99 -4.37
C ILE A 440 18.72 2.07 -5.86
N GLY A 441 18.65 0.92 -6.55
CA GLY A 441 18.27 0.85 -7.96
C GLY A 441 16.85 1.36 -8.21
N ALA A 442 15.90 1.09 -7.30
CA ALA A 442 14.55 1.66 -7.36
C ALA A 442 14.57 3.18 -7.08
N TYR A 443 15.35 3.64 -6.09
CA TYR A 443 15.43 5.05 -5.71
C TYR A 443 16.12 5.94 -6.74
N TRP A 444 17.01 5.38 -7.58
CA TRP A 444 17.65 6.11 -8.68
C TRP A 444 16.62 6.77 -9.62
N ALA A 445 15.46 6.12 -9.81
CA ALA A 445 14.36 6.66 -10.60
C ALA A 445 13.79 7.99 -10.09
N TYR A 446 14.13 8.43 -8.87
CA TYR A 446 13.77 9.76 -8.37
C TYR A 446 14.33 10.89 -9.24
N VAL A 447 15.41 10.66 -9.98
CA VAL A 447 15.93 11.60 -10.99
C VAL A 447 14.83 12.02 -11.99
N VAL A 448 13.92 11.11 -12.37
CA VAL A 448 12.79 11.39 -13.29
C VAL A 448 11.83 12.45 -12.72
N VAL A 449 11.68 12.52 -11.39
CA VAL A 449 10.89 13.55 -10.70
C VAL A 449 11.64 14.88 -10.69
N LEU A 450 12.96 14.86 -10.44
CA LEU A 450 13.77 16.07 -10.25
C LEU A 450 13.98 16.90 -11.53
N VAL A 451 13.86 16.32 -12.73
CA VAL A 451 14.19 16.96 -14.02
C VAL A 451 13.35 18.21 -14.36
N LYS A 452 12.16 18.41 -13.78
CA LYS A 452 11.58 19.77 -13.65
C LYS A 452 10.91 19.86 -12.27
N PRO A 453 11.51 20.55 -11.27
CA PRO A 453 10.85 20.80 -10.01
C PRO A 453 9.62 21.69 -10.23
N TYR A 454 8.61 21.53 -9.38
CA TYR A 454 7.48 22.46 -9.32
C TYR A 454 7.99 23.83 -8.86
N THR A 455 7.76 24.87 -9.66
CA THR A 455 7.93 26.26 -9.24
C THR A 455 6.73 26.66 -8.38
N PRO A 456 6.90 26.92 -7.07
CA PRO A 456 5.79 27.38 -6.24
C PRO A 456 5.29 28.73 -6.74
N VAL A 457 3.97 28.89 -6.83
CA VAL A 457 3.35 30.19 -7.04
C VAL A 457 3.66 31.05 -5.80
N PRO A 458 4.20 32.27 -5.94
CA PRO A 458 4.48 33.12 -4.79
C PRO A 458 3.17 33.53 -4.10
N VAL A 459 2.97 33.02 -2.88
CA VAL A 459 1.83 33.42 -2.03
C VAL A 459 2.12 34.81 -1.47
N ALA A 460 1.23 35.77 -1.73
CA ALA A 460 1.31 37.08 -1.12
C ALA A 460 1.13 36.97 0.41
N ARG A 461 2.03 37.61 1.17
CA ARG A 461 1.86 37.73 2.63
C ARG A 461 0.59 38.54 2.90
N SER A 462 -0.23 38.07 3.84
CA SER A 462 -1.44 38.79 4.26
C SER A 462 -1.18 39.50 5.60
N GLN A 463 -1.83 40.64 5.85
CA GLN A 463 -1.69 41.34 7.15
C GLN A 463 -2.20 40.53 8.35
N VAL A 464 -2.89 39.40 8.13
CA VAL A 464 -3.35 38.50 9.19
C VAL A 464 -2.18 37.76 9.86
N ASP A 465 -1.04 37.59 9.17
CA ASP A 465 0.14 36.91 9.68
C ASP A 465 0.87 37.69 10.81
N GLU A 466 0.51 38.97 11.02
CA GLU A 466 1.10 39.87 12.05
C GLU A 466 0.20 40.04 13.29
N VAL A 467 -0.99 39.42 13.32
CA VAL A 467 -1.93 39.55 14.45
C VAL A 467 -1.47 38.69 15.63
N PRO A 468 -1.31 39.24 16.86
CA PRO A 468 -1.00 38.46 18.05
C PRO A 468 -2.07 37.39 18.30
N LYS A 469 -1.66 36.15 18.59
CA LYS A 469 -2.59 35.06 18.91
C LYS A 469 -3.36 35.39 20.19
N GLU A 470 -4.69 35.41 20.12
CA GLU A 470 -5.54 35.40 21.33
C GLU A 470 -5.18 34.17 22.19
N PRO A 471 -5.20 34.31 23.54
CA PRO A 471 -4.99 33.18 24.44
C PRO A 471 -6.08 32.12 24.25
N MET A 472 -5.74 30.85 24.51
CA MET A 472 -6.68 29.73 24.40
C MET A 472 -7.90 29.96 25.32
N MET A 473 -9.09 29.93 24.73
CA MET A 473 -10.36 30.01 25.44
C MET A 473 -10.67 28.70 26.18
N SER A 474 -11.48 28.75 27.24
CA SER A 474 -12.12 27.54 27.79
C SER A 474 -13.32 27.12 26.94
N ASP A 475 -13.71 25.85 27.04
CA ASP A 475 -14.81 25.28 26.26
C ASP A 475 -16.15 25.98 26.56
N GLU A 476 -16.38 26.40 27.80
CA GLU A 476 -17.59 27.14 28.19
C GLU A 476 -17.63 28.53 27.55
N ALA A 477 -16.51 29.27 27.62
CA ALA A 477 -16.38 30.58 27.00
C ALA A 477 -16.51 30.53 25.47
N PHE A 478 -16.08 29.42 24.85
CA PHE A 478 -16.29 29.17 23.44
C PHE A 478 -17.77 28.91 23.11
N ILE A 479 -18.44 28.02 23.86
CA ILE A 479 -19.86 27.69 23.69
C ILE A 479 -20.75 28.94 23.78
N GLU A 480 -20.46 29.82 24.74
CA GLU A 480 -21.17 31.08 24.95
C GLU A 480 -20.88 32.11 23.83
N ARG A 481 -19.60 32.36 23.51
CA ARG A 481 -19.19 33.35 22.48
C ARG A 481 -19.75 33.02 21.09
N TYR A 482 -19.96 31.74 20.77
CA TYR A 482 -20.39 31.27 19.45
C TYR A 482 -21.81 30.67 19.40
N SER A 483 -22.60 30.74 20.48
CA SER A 483 -24.01 30.32 20.52
C SER A 483 -24.24 28.89 20.00
N VAL A 484 -23.43 27.95 20.50
CA VAL A 484 -23.31 26.57 20.04
C VAL A 484 -24.59 25.74 20.34
N GLN A 485 -25.44 25.53 19.32
CA GLN A 485 -26.68 24.75 19.44
C GLN A 485 -26.43 23.23 19.39
N LYS A 486 -27.24 22.44 20.10
CA LYS A 486 -27.20 20.96 20.11
C LYS A 486 -28.51 20.40 19.56
N GLY A 487 -28.45 19.59 18.51
CA GLY A 487 -29.65 19.02 17.85
C GLY A 487 -29.34 17.81 16.97
N ARG A 488 -30.39 17.13 16.48
CA ARG A 488 -30.26 16.10 15.43
C ARG A 488 -30.40 16.74 14.06
N MET A 489 -29.52 16.37 13.13
CA MET A 489 -29.59 16.82 11.74
C MET A 489 -30.83 16.21 11.03
N ASP A 490 -31.63 17.06 10.39
CA ASP A 490 -32.67 16.65 9.46
C ASP A 490 -32.03 16.42 8.07
N TRP A 491 -31.71 15.16 7.78
CA TRP A 491 -31.07 14.79 6.51
C TRP A 491 -31.96 15.05 5.30
N PRO A 492 -33.26 14.68 5.25
CA PRO A 492 -34.16 15.08 4.18
C PRO A 492 -34.13 16.58 3.86
N HIS A 493 -34.32 17.44 4.86
CA HIS A 493 -34.35 18.90 4.66
C HIS A 493 -33.00 19.46 4.19
N PHE A 494 -31.89 18.94 4.73
CA PHE A 494 -30.56 19.35 4.29
C PHE A 494 -30.28 18.96 2.83
N PHE A 495 -30.62 17.72 2.44
CA PHE A 495 -30.44 17.24 1.07
C PHE A 495 -31.35 17.94 0.06
N SER A 496 -32.57 18.37 0.44
CA SER A 496 -33.39 19.22 -0.43
C SER A 496 -32.81 20.63 -0.60
N SER A 497 -32.32 21.27 0.48
CA SER A 497 -31.74 22.62 0.38
C SER A 497 -30.49 22.69 -0.51
N LEU A 498 -29.75 21.59 -0.65
CA LEU A 498 -28.61 21.47 -1.58
C LEU A 498 -29.04 21.40 -3.05
N VAL A 499 -30.31 21.07 -3.34
CA VAL A 499 -30.83 20.93 -4.70
C VAL A 499 -31.49 22.23 -5.18
N ASP A 500 -32.28 22.89 -4.32
CA ASP A 500 -33.10 24.06 -4.69
C ASP A 500 -32.29 25.29 -5.15
N GLY A 501 -30.99 25.33 -4.86
CA GLY A 501 -30.08 26.41 -5.29
C GLY A 501 -29.48 26.28 -6.70
N THR A 502 -29.72 25.19 -7.45
CA THR A 502 -28.96 24.92 -8.70
C THR A 502 -29.82 24.71 -9.95
N THR A 503 -30.05 25.81 -10.70
CA THR A 503 -30.93 25.89 -11.87
C THR A 503 -30.35 25.35 -13.20
N LYS A 504 -29.51 24.30 -13.18
CA LYS A 504 -28.99 23.68 -14.41
C LYS A 504 -29.06 22.15 -14.42
N SER A 505 -29.40 21.62 -15.59
CA SER A 505 -29.38 20.19 -15.90
C SER A 505 -27.94 19.67 -15.90
N TRP A 506 -27.56 18.96 -14.85
CA TRP A 506 -26.25 18.30 -14.75
C TRP A 506 -26.33 16.89 -15.34
N THR A 507 -25.45 16.58 -16.29
CA THR A 507 -25.32 15.26 -16.95
C THR A 507 -24.41 14.28 -16.20
N THR A 508 -23.87 14.71 -15.05
CA THR A 508 -22.98 13.98 -14.14
C THR A 508 -23.41 14.23 -12.69
N PRO A 509 -23.04 13.37 -11.71
CA PRO A 509 -23.22 13.71 -10.30
C PRO A 509 -22.52 15.04 -10.00
N ALA A 510 -23.29 16.00 -9.49
CA ALA A 510 -22.83 17.38 -9.28
C ALA A 510 -22.35 17.63 -7.85
N ILE A 511 -22.73 16.77 -6.90
CA ILE A 511 -22.47 16.96 -5.47
C ILE A 511 -21.80 15.69 -4.92
N GLY A 512 -20.55 15.83 -4.48
CA GLY A 512 -19.84 14.79 -3.72
C GLY A 512 -20.25 14.82 -2.25
N VAL A 513 -20.61 13.68 -1.69
CA VAL A 513 -21.14 13.52 -0.33
C VAL A 513 -20.19 12.62 0.47
N TYR A 514 -19.39 13.22 1.35
CA TYR A 514 -18.37 12.51 2.11
C TYR A 514 -18.86 12.22 3.53
N VAL A 515 -18.85 10.94 3.92
CA VAL A 515 -19.43 10.48 5.19
C VAL A 515 -18.38 9.78 6.03
N SER A 516 -18.08 10.38 7.18
CA SER A 516 -17.27 9.77 8.24
C SER A 516 -18.04 9.80 9.55
N GLY A 517 -18.02 8.69 10.29
CA GLY A 517 -18.74 8.52 11.54
C GLY A 517 -19.34 7.12 11.69
N PRO A 518 -20.21 6.90 12.69
CA PRO A 518 -20.79 5.60 12.97
C PRO A 518 -21.61 5.07 11.79
N LYS A 519 -21.70 3.73 11.64
CA LYS A 519 -22.43 3.07 10.55
C LYS A 519 -23.90 3.51 10.41
N THR A 520 -24.51 4.01 11.48
CA THR A 520 -25.85 4.61 11.50
C THR A 520 -25.92 5.90 10.67
N LEU A 521 -24.91 6.78 10.77
CA LEU A 521 -24.79 8.00 9.95
C LEU A 521 -24.59 7.65 8.47
N SER A 522 -23.69 6.70 8.19
CA SER A 522 -23.48 6.19 6.81
C SER A 522 -24.77 5.72 6.17
N ARG A 523 -25.55 4.88 6.87
CA ARG A 523 -26.85 4.38 6.40
C ARG A 523 -27.89 5.49 6.23
N ALA A 524 -27.91 6.49 7.11
CA ALA A 524 -28.84 7.60 7.03
C ALA A 524 -28.57 8.47 5.78
N ILE A 525 -27.30 8.73 5.47
CA ILE A 525 -26.92 9.48 4.27
C ILE A 525 -27.09 8.66 2.99
N ASP A 526 -26.72 7.38 2.99
CA ASP A 526 -26.97 6.46 1.86
C ASP A 526 -28.45 6.46 1.44
N ALA A 527 -29.36 6.48 2.42
CA ALA A 527 -30.80 6.50 2.17
C ALA A 527 -31.30 7.78 1.47
N GLN A 528 -30.69 8.94 1.75
CA GLN A 528 -31.07 10.22 1.11
C GLN A 528 -30.36 10.43 -0.23
N ALA A 529 -29.11 10.00 -0.35
CA ALA A 529 -28.26 10.25 -1.51
C ALA A 529 -28.42 9.22 -2.65
N HIS A 530 -29.48 8.42 -2.64
CA HIS A 530 -29.82 7.44 -3.68
C HIS A 530 -30.34 8.08 -5.00
N SER A 531 -29.57 8.99 -5.60
CA SER A 531 -29.84 9.52 -6.95
C SER A 531 -28.56 9.74 -7.76
N THR A 532 -28.68 9.85 -9.08
CA THR A 532 -27.56 10.14 -9.99
C THR A 532 -26.93 11.53 -9.80
N ARG A 533 -27.49 12.38 -8.92
CA ARG A 533 -26.98 13.72 -8.60
C ARG A 533 -25.89 13.73 -7.53
N PHE A 534 -25.90 12.72 -6.64
CA PHE A 534 -24.98 12.64 -5.50
C PHE A 534 -23.98 11.48 -5.68
N ALA A 535 -22.70 11.75 -5.43
CA ALA A 535 -21.66 10.73 -5.35
C ALA A 535 -21.28 10.51 -3.88
N VAL A 536 -21.73 9.41 -3.26
CA VAL A 536 -21.47 9.12 -1.84
C VAL A 536 -20.15 8.38 -1.66
N HIS A 537 -19.30 8.91 -0.79
CA HIS A 537 -18.03 8.34 -0.41
C HIS A 537 -17.98 8.20 1.12
N HIS A 538 -17.81 6.98 1.61
CA HIS A 538 -17.56 6.78 3.05
C HIS A 538 -16.06 6.74 3.28
N GLU A 539 -15.59 7.55 4.22
CA GLU A 539 -14.21 7.52 4.66
C GLU A 539 -14.17 7.41 6.18
N GLU A 540 -13.28 6.56 6.71
CA GLU A 540 -13.04 6.47 8.14
C GLU A 540 -11.91 7.46 8.46
N PHE A 541 -12.26 8.71 8.81
CA PHE A 541 -11.27 9.71 9.23
C PHE A 541 -10.73 9.33 10.61
N GLU A 542 -9.71 8.47 10.63
CA GLU A 542 -8.88 8.24 11.80
C GLU A 542 -8.01 9.48 12.04
N MET A 543 -8.47 10.38 12.91
CA MET A 543 -7.65 11.42 13.55
C MET A 543 -6.59 10.79 14.47
#